data_AF-A0A6V7UBA6-F1
#
_entry.id   AF-A0A6V7UBA6-F1
#
_cell.length_a   1.000
_cell.length_b   1.000
_cell.length_c   1.000
_cell.angle_alpha   90.00
_cell.angle_beta   90.00
_cell.angle_gamma   90.00
#
_symmetry.space_group_name_H-M   'P 1'
#
loop_
_entity.id
_entity.type
_entity.pdbx_description
1 polymer ?
#
loop_
_entity_poly.entity_id
_entity_poly.type
_entity_poly.pdbx_seq_one_letter_code
_entity_poly.pdbx_strand_id
1 'polypeptide(L)'
;MYFYLINLFILIKLINSQDLFTSSAELQQLVHVEKENSKNYRNYILLENKRLENLKSNQKLTKTWKEIKKEIQSDLAENYLKYISKQRETRFPNEDDLNGAFEGLFRLQDTYHLKTKDLANGIVEDVNINKQMDAKDCYEIGLAAYNDKDYYHSILWMEEANERYYSQKEFTQNKTDILNILSISLYKQGNLKRALIINDKLIELGN
;
A
#
# COMPACT_ATOMS: atom_id res chain seq x y z
N MET A 1 -7.65 23.01 -52.78
CA MET A 1 -7.52 24.09 -53.77
C MET A 1 -7.16 23.59 -55.17
N TYR A 2 -6.22 22.64 -55.32
CA TYR A 2 -5.87 22.03 -56.62
C TYR A 2 -7.01 21.28 -57.34
N PHE A 3 -7.95 20.67 -56.60
CA PHE A 3 -9.05 19.89 -57.19
C PHE A 3 -10.08 20.74 -57.95
N TYR A 4 -10.33 21.98 -57.51
CA TYR A 4 -11.24 22.90 -58.19
C TYR A 4 -10.65 23.48 -59.48
N LEU A 5 -9.32 23.66 -59.52
CA LEU A 5 -8.61 24.15 -60.70
C LEU A 5 -8.60 23.13 -61.85
N ILE A 6 -8.52 21.83 -61.53
CA ILE A 6 -8.61 20.75 -62.53
C ILE A 6 -10.01 20.70 -63.16
N ASN A 7 -11.07 20.80 -62.36
CA ASN A 7 -12.44 20.79 -62.88
C ASN A 7 -12.77 22.02 -63.73
N LEU A 8 -12.22 23.20 -63.42
CA LEU A 8 -12.41 24.41 -64.24
C LEU A 8 -11.73 24.29 -65.60
N PHE A 9 -10.57 23.64 -65.67
CA PHE A 9 -9.82 23.43 -66.93
C PHE A 9 -10.54 22.46 -67.88
N ILE A 10 -11.28 21.48 -67.33
CA ILE A 10 -12.10 20.54 -68.10
C ILE A 10 -13.33 21.26 -68.69
N LEU A 11 -13.90 22.22 -67.98
CA LEU A 11 -15.07 22.98 -68.44
C LEU A 11 -14.77 23.93 -69.62
N ILE A 12 -13.57 24.53 -69.65
CA ILE A 12 -13.17 25.44 -70.75
C ILE A 12 -12.92 24.67 -72.06
N LYS A 13 -12.49 23.41 -71.98
CA LYS A 13 -12.27 22.57 -73.17
C LYS A 13 -13.57 22.18 -73.89
N LEU A 14 -14.72 22.21 -73.22
CA LEU A 14 -16.02 21.77 -73.76
C LEU A 14 -16.68 22.75 -74.76
N ILE A 15 -16.11 23.94 -74.99
CA ILE A 15 -16.77 25.00 -75.77
C ILE A 15 -16.44 24.94 -77.29
N ASN A 16 -15.44 24.16 -77.73
CA ASN A 16 -15.06 24.09 -79.15
C ASN A 16 -15.67 22.88 -79.85
N SER A 17 -16.46 23.13 -80.90
CA SER A 17 -17.42 22.23 -81.51
C SER A 17 -16.83 21.27 -82.56
N GLN A 18 -16.14 20.22 -82.11
CA GLN A 18 -15.88 19.01 -82.91
C GLN A 18 -16.02 17.69 -82.09
N ASP A 19 -16.79 17.67 -81.01
CA ASP A 19 -16.71 16.61 -79.98
C ASP A 19 -17.98 15.78 -79.72
N LEU A 20 -18.86 15.52 -80.69
CA LEU A 20 -20.06 14.70 -80.41
C LEU A 20 -19.76 13.20 -80.24
N PHE A 21 -18.85 12.65 -81.04
CA PHE A 21 -18.42 11.23 -80.94
C PHE A 21 -17.39 11.01 -79.83
N THR A 22 -16.51 11.99 -79.58
CA THR A 22 -15.61 12.03 -78.43
C THR A 22 -16.42 12.09 -77.12
N SER A 23 -17.44 12.95 -77.06
CA SER A 23 -18.31 13.08 -75.87
C SER A 23 -19.10 11.82 -75.52
N SER A 24 -19.57 11.02 -76.50
CA SER A 24 -20.27 9.76 -76.21
C SER A 24 -19.34 8.69 -75.62
N ALA A 25 -18.13 8.55 -76.19
CA ALA A 25 -17.11 7.64 -75.66
C ALA A 25 -16.62 8.11 -74.27
N GLU A 26 -16.43 9.42 -74.09
CA GLU A 26 -16.08 10.03 -72.81
C GLU A 26 -17.19 9.84 -71.77
N LEU A 27 -18.47 9.97 -72.14
CA LEU A 27 -19.60 9.72 -71.25
C LEU A 27 -19.68 8.24 -70.84
N GLN A 28 -19.43 7.29 -71.74
CA GLN A 28 -19.38 5.87 -71.38
C GLN A 28 -18.23 5.55 -70.42
N GLN A 29 -17.06 6.15 -70.65
CA GLN A 29 -15.92 6.07 -69.72
C GLN A 29 -16.27 6.71 -68.37
N LEU A 30 -16.94 7.85 -68.36
CA LEU A 30 -17.34 8.56 -67.14
C LEU A 30 -18.36 7.74 -66.33
N VAL A 31 -19.35 7.13 -66.98
CA VAL A 31 -20.28 6.19 -66.34
C VAL A 31 -19.57 4.95 -65.82
N HIS A 32 -18.58 4.43 -66.55
CA HIS A 32 -17.77 3.30 -66.09
C HIS A 32 -16.97 3.67 -64.84
N VAL A 33 -16.30 4.82 -64.87
CA VAL A 33 -15.55 5.40 -63.75
C VAL A 33 -16.47 5.64 -62.54
N GLU A 34 -17.70 6.12 -62.73
CA GLU A 34 -18.67 6.27 -61.63
C GLU A 34 -19.08 4.94 -61.01
N LYS A 35 -19.29 3.90 -61.84
CA LYS A 35 -19.57 2.54 -61.34
C LYS A 35 -18.40 1.96 -60.57
N GLU A 36 -17.18 2.14 -61.06
CA GLU A 36 -15.96 1.74 -60.35
C GLU A 36 -15.80 2.51 -59.04
N ASN A 37 -16.05 3.83 -59.04
CA ASN A 37 -16.05 4.66 -57.83
C ASN A 37 -17.09 4.16 -56.82
N SER A 38 -18.32 3.86 -57.25
CA SER A 38 -19.37 3.31 -56.39
C SER A 38 -18.96 1.96 -55.77
N LYS A 39 -18.33 1.09 -56.57
CA LYS A 39 -17.79 -0.19 -56.09
C LYS A 39 -16.65 0.01 -55.08
N ASN A 40 -15.77 0.98 -55.32
CA ASN A 40 -14.69 1.33 -54.40
C ASN A 40 -15.22 1.88 -53.07
N TYR A 41 -16.23 2.74 -53.08
CA TYR A 41 -16.89 3.21 -51.87
C TYR A 41 -17.56 2.07 -51.09
N ARG A 42 -18.24 1.16 -51.77
CA ARG A 42 -18.83 -0.04 -51.12
C ARG A 42 -17.77 -0.91 -50.48
N ASN A 43 -16.65 -1.15 -51.17
CA ASN A 43 -15.53 -1.94 -50.64
C ASN A 43 -14.89 -1.25 -49.42
N TYR A 44 -14.72 0.08 -49.48
CA TYR A 44 -14.18 0.85 -48.36
C TYR A 44 -15.09 0.78 -47.13
N ILE A 45 -16.40 0.98 -47.30
CA ILE A 45 -17.38 0.87 -46.21
C ILE A 45 -17.40 -0.54 -45.61
N LEU A 46 -17.33 -1.58 -46.45
CA LEU A 46 -17.28 -2.96 -45.98
C LEU A 46 -16.01 -3.24 -45.16
N LEU A 47 -14.85 -2.77 -45.62
CA LEU A 47 -13.59 -2.91 -44.90
C LEU A 47 -13.62 -2.18 -43.55
N GLU A 48 -14.17 -0.97 -43.52
CA GLU A 48 -14.24 -0.17 -42.31
C GLU A 48 -15.22 -0.76 -41.28
N ASN A 49 -16.37 -1.29 -41.73
CA ASN A 49 -17.28 -2.03 -40.87
C ASN A 49 -16.62 -3.27 -40.24
N LYS A 50 -15.87 -4.03 -41.04
CA LYS A 50 -15.11 -5.19 -40.53
C LYS A 50 -14.07 -4.79 -39.49
N ARG A 51 -13.40 -3.64 -39.68
CA ARG A 51 -12.47 -3.09 -38.68
C ARG A 51 -13.19 -2.69 -37.40
N LEU A 52 -14.33 -2.00 -37.51
CA LEU A 52 -15.13 -1.59 -36.36
C LEU A 52 -15.64 -2.79 -35.55
N GLU A 53 -16.06 -3.85 -36.20
CA GLU A 53 -16.45 -5.10 -35.53
C GLU A 53 -15.29 -5.74 -34.78
N ASN A 54 -14.11 -5.82 -35.41
CA ASN A 54 -12.89 -6.34 -34.78
C ASN A 54 -12.44 -5.47 -33.60
N LEU A 55 -12.57 -4.14 -33.70
CA LEU A 55 -12.24 -3.24 -32.60
C LEU A 55 -13.23 -3.40 -31.43
N LYS A 56 -14.53 -3.52 -31.72
CA LYS A 56 -15.57 -3.78 -30.70
C LYS A 56 -15.34 -5.11 -29.98
N SER A 57 -15.02 -6.18 -30.71
CA SER A 57 -14.74 -7.49 -30.12
C SER A 57 -13.49 -7.46 -29.24
N ASN A 58 -12.40 -6.84 -29.71
CA ASN A 58 -11.17 -6.66 -28.93
C ASN A 58 -11.39 -5.83 -27.67
N GLN A 59 -12.19 -4.76 -27.75
CA GLN A 59 -12.57 -3.96 -26.58
C GLN A 59 -13.37 -4.77 -25.56
N LYS A 60 -14.35 -5.58 -26.01
CA LYS A 60 -15.12 -6.47 -25.14
C LYS A 60 -14.23 -7.48 -24.44
N LEU A 61 -13.35 -8.16 -25.18
CA LEU A 61 -12.37 -9.11 -24.63
C LEU A 61 -11.47 -8.46 -23.59
N THR A 62 -10.99 -7.24 -23.85
CA THR A 62 -10.15 -6.49 -22.91
C THR A 62 -10.90 -6.17 -21.62
N LYS A 63 -12.18 -5.78 -21.71
CA LYS A 63 -13.02 -5.50 -20.55
C LYS A 63 -13.28 -6.77 -19.73
N THR A 64 -13.71 -7.85 -20.40
CA THR A 64 -13.97 -9.14 -19.75
C THR A 64 -12.71 -9.70 -19.10
N TRP A 65 -11.53 -9.55 -19.72
CA TRP A 65 -10.26 -9.96 -19.11
C TRP A 65 -9.92 -9.17 -17.84
N LYS A 66 -10.21 -7.85 -17.82
CA LYS A 66 -10.02 -7.03 -16.62
C LYS A 66 -10.96 -7.46 -15.48
N GLU A 67 -12.21 -7.79 -15.80
CA GLU A 67 -13.21 -8.27 -14.84
C GLU A 67 -12.80 -9.63 -14.25
N ILE A 68 -12.49 -10.61 -15.11
CA ILE A 68 -12.00 -11.94 -14.70
C ILE A 68 -10.74 -11.82 -13.84
N LYS A 69 -9.79 -10.97 -14.24
CA LYS A 69 -8.56 -10.75 -13.45
C LYS A 69 -8.88 -10.19 -12.06
N LYS A 70 -9.85 -9.28 -11.95
CA LYS A 70 -10.27 -8.70 -10.67
C LYS A 70 -10.93 -9.75 -9.78
N GLU A 71 -11.80 -10.59 -10.33
CA GLU A 71 -12.46 -11.69 -9.61
C GLU A 71 -11.45 -12.76 -9.14
N ILE A 72 -10.54 -13.20 -10.02
CA ILE A 72 -9.47 -14.13 -9.64
C ILE A 72 -8.56 -13.52 -8.56
N GLN A 73 -8.25 -12.22 -8.66
CA GLN A 73 -7.44 -11.54 -7.64
C GLN A 73 -8.16 -11.44 -6.30
N SER A 74 -9.48 -11.18 -6.27
CA SER A 74 -10.25 -11.17 -5.02
C SER A 74 -10.33 -12.56 -4.41
N ASP A 75 -10.59 -13.60 -5.21
CA ASP A 75 -10.68 -14.97 -4.72
C ASP A 75 -9.34 -15.48 -4.19
N LEU A 76 -8.23 -15.15 -4.87
CA LEU A 76 -6.88 -15.47 -4.38
C LEU A 76 -6.58 -14.75 -3.07
N ALA A 77 -6.93 -13.46 -2.97
CA ALA A 77 -6.74 -12.68 -1.74
C ALA A 77 -7.56 -13.24 -0.58
N GLU A 78 -8.83 -13.60 -0.82
CA GLU A 78 -9.71 -14.19 0.18
C GLU A 78 -9.21 -15.58 0.62
N ASN A 79 -8.78 -16.42 -0.32
CA ASN A 79 -8.19 -17.72 0.00
C ASN A 79 -6.88 -17.60 0.78
N TYR A 80 -6.06 -16.60 0.45
CA TYR A 80 -4.81 -16.32 1.18
C TYR A 80 -5.09 -15.79 2.58
N LEU A 81 -6.06 -14.88 2.75
CA LEU A 81 -6.52 -14.41 4.05
C LEU A 81 -7.08 -15.57 4.90
N LYS A 82 -7.84 -16.47 4.28
CA LYS A 82 -8.39 -17.67 4.94
C LYS A 82 -7.29 -18.67 5.35
N TYR A 83 -6.24 -18.80 4.54
CA TYR A 83 -5.06 -19.59 4.89
C TYR A 83 -4.32 -18.97 6.07
N ILE A 84 -4.04 -17.66 6.03
CA ILE A 84 -3.39 -16.94 7.12
C ILE A 84 -4.22 -16.98 8.39
N SER A 85 -5.54 -16.76 8.31
CA SER A 85 -6.41 -16.79 9.50
C SER A 85 -6.41 -18.18 10.16
N LYS A 86 -6.48 -19.25 9.36
CA LYS A 86 -6.38 -20.62 9.87
C LYS A 86 -5.01 -20.94 10.50
N GLN A 87 -3.92 -20.39 9.96
CA GLN A 87 -2.59 -20.51 10.57
C GLN A 87 -2.48 -19.65 11.84
N ARG A 88 -3.09 -18.46 11.87
CA ARG A 88 -3.15 -17.56 13.04
C ARG A 88 -3.79 -18.25 14.23
N GLU A 89 -4.92 -18.95 14.02
CA GLU A 89 -5.63 -19.67 15.07
C GLU A 89 -4.86 -20.88 15.65
N THR A 90 -3.86 -21.41 14.93
CA THR A 90 -3.23 -22.68 15.30
C THR A 90 -1.74 -22.59 15.64
N ARG A 91 -1.04 -21.52 15.25
CA ARG A 91 0.43 -21.43 15.38
C ARG A 91 0.95 -20.10 15.92
N PHE A 92 0.12 -19.07 16.04
CA PHE A 92 0.58 -17.78 16.52
C PHE A 92 0.22 -17.59 17.99
N PRO A 93 1.16 -17.09 18.82
CA PRO A 93 0.85 -16.72 20.19
C PRO A 93 -0.31 -15.72 20.21
N ASN A 94 -1.22 -15.89 21.16
CA ASN A 94 -2.27 -14.91 21.44
C ASN A 94 -1.79 -13.91 22.51
N GLU A 95 -2.67 -12.98 22.89
CA GLU A 95 -2.36 -11.99 23.93
C GLU A 95 -2.11 -12.65 25.31
N ASP A 96 -2.80 -13.75 25.61
CA ASP A 96 -2.61 -14.49 26.87
C ASP A 96 -1.23 -15.16 26.94
N ASP A 97 -0.74 -15.73 25.83
CA ASP A 97 0.60 -16.30 25.73
C ASP A 97 1.68 -15.23 25.96
N LEU A 98 1.45 -14.03 25.41
CA LEU A 98 2.37 -12.90 25.58
C LEU A 98 2.37 -12.39 27.03
N ASN A 99 1.20 -12.24 27.64
CA ASN A 99 1.08 -11.88 29.06
C ASN A 99 1.74 -12.93 29.96
N GLY A 100 1.54 -14.22 29.66
CA GLY A 100 2.21 -15.32 30.36
C GLY A 100 3.73 -15.29 30.23
N ALA A 101 4.25 -14.83 29.09
CA ALA A 101 5.69 -14.63 28.91
C ALA A 101 6.23 -13.46 29.76
N PHE A 102 5.50 -12.35 29.85
CA PHE A 102 5.86 -11.23 30.74
C PHE A 102 5.86 -11.64 32.21
N GLU A 103 4.81 -12.34 32.66
CA GLU A 103 4.75 -12.89 34.02
C GLU A 103 5.91 -13.84 34.31
N GLY A 104 6.27 -14.70 33.36
CA GLY A 104 7.44 -15.56 33.46
C GLY A 104 8.75 -14.76 33.60
N LEU A 105 8.89 -13.68 32.82
CA LEU A 105 10.05 -12.79 32.89
C LEU A 105 10.15 -12.09 34.26
N PHE A 106 9.06 -11.52 34.78
CA PHE A 106 9.04 -10.87 36.09
C PHE A 106 9.37 -11.85 37.21
N ARG A 107 8.82 -13.07 37.16
CA ARG A 107 9.17 -14.11 38.13
C ARG A 107 10.64 -14.47 38.12
N LEU A 108 11.26 -14.58 36.95
CA LEU A 108 12.71 -14.82 36.85
C LEU A 108 13.50 -13.62 37.39
N GLN A 109 13.06 -12.40 37.08
CA GLN A 109 13.66 -11.18 37.57
C GLN A 109 13.68 -11.12 39.10
N ASP A 110 12.55 -11.43 39.75
CA ASP A 110 12.44 -11.45 41.20
C ASP A 110 13.21 -12.61 41.84
N THR A 111 13.09 -13.82 41.28
CA THR A 111 13.69 -15.04 41.85
C THR A 111 15.21 -14.97 41.85
N TYR A 112 15.80 -14.41 40.78
CA TYR A 112 17.25 -14.36 40.58
C TYR A 112 17.83 -12.94 40.71
N HIS A 113 17.01 -11.96 41.12
CA HIS A 113 17.40 -10.55 41.25
C HIS A 113 18.09 -9.98 40.00
N LEU A 114 17.55 -10.34 38.82
CA LEU A 114 18.14 -9.96 37.54
C LEU A 114 17.96 -8.45 37.30
N LYS A 115 19.01 -7.79 36.80
CA LYS A 115 18.91 -6.37 36.47
C LYS A 115 18.22 -6.20 35.12
N THR A 116 17.26 -5.29 35.06
CA THR A 116 16.55 -4.93 33.82
C THR A 116 17.51 -4.58 32.69
N LYS A 117 18.56 -3.83 33.00
CA LYS A 117 19.59 -3.44 32.03
C LYS A 117 20.35 -4.63 31.45
N ASP A 118 20.68 -5.62 32.27
CA ASP A 118 21.39 -6.83 31.82
C ASP A 118 20.46 -7.66 30.94
N LEU A 119 19.21 -7.86 31.37
CA LEU A 119 18.18 -8.54 30.57
C LEU A 119 17.96 -7.86 29.22
N ALA A 120 17.81 -6.54 29.20
CA ALA A 120 17.61 -5.77 27.97
C ALA A 120 18.86 -5.75 27.07
N ASN A 121 20.06 -5.99 27.62
CA ASN A 121 21.29 -6.23 26.85
C ASN A 121 21.46 -7.70 26.42
N GLY A 122 20.49 -8.57 26.74
CA GLY A 122 20.56 -10.00 26.43
C GLY A 122 21.57 -10.74 27.29
N ILE A 123 21.81 -10.29 28.52
CA ILE A 123 22.75 -10.90 29.47
C ILE A 123 21.94 -11.56 30.60
N VAL A 124 22.15 -12.86 30.80
CA VAL A 124 21.54 -13.65 31.87
C VAL A 124 22.64 -14.44 32.58
N GLU A 125 22.84 -14.22 33.88
CA GLU A 125 23.92 -14.85 34.66
C GLU A 125 25.31 -14.75 33.98
N ASP A 126 25.66 -13.56 33.50
CA ASP A 126 26.90 -13.26 32.76
C ASP A 126 27.06 -13.96 31.40
N VAL A 127 26.02 -14.66 30.93
CA VAL A 127 25.97 -15.25 29.59
C VAL A 127 25.22 -14.32 28.64
N ASN A 128 25.87 -13.91 27.55
CA ASN A 128 25.22 -13.15 26.49
C ASN A 128 24.49 -14.12 25.54
N ILE A 129 23.15 -14.03 25.53
CA ILE A 129 22.28 -14.83 24.68
C ILE A 129 22.03 -14.18 23.30
N ASN A 130 22.75 -13.09 22.98
CA ASN A 130 22.67 -12.31 21.74
C ASN A 130 21.26 -11.84 21.39
N LYS A 131 20.39 -11.68 22.38
CA LYS A 131 19.01 -11.24 22.21
C LYS A 131 18.77 -9.96 22.99
N GLN A 132 19.16 -8.85 22.37
CA GLN A 132 18.98 -7.51 22.93
C GLN A 132 17.56 -7.03 22.69
N MET A 133 17.04 -6.29 23.67
CA MET A 133 15.74 -5.62 23.60
C MET A 133 15.94 -4.16 23.20
N ASP A 134 15.08 -3.65 22.32
CA ASP A 134 15.11 -2.25 21.95
C ASP A 134 14.27 -1.38 22.93
N ALA A 135 14.14 -0.07 22.65
CA ALA A 135 13.35 0.81 23.51
C ALA A 135 11.86 0.45 23.51
N LYS A 136 11.37 -0.14 22.41
CA LYS A 136 9.98 -0.55 22.22
C LYS A 136 9.67 -1.82 22.99
N ASP A 137 10.54 -2.82 22.92
CA ASP A 137 10.43 -4.04 23.71
C ASP A 137 10.36 -3.70 25.21
N CYS A 138 11.24 -2.80 25.69
CA CYS A 138 11.23 -2.36 27.09
C CYS A 138 9.94 -1.61 27.46
N TYR A 139 9.42 -0.77 26.57
CA TYR A 139 8.16 -0.07 26.77
C TYR A 139 6.97 -1.04 26.85
N GLU A 140 6.88 -2.03 25.96
CA GLU A 140 5.81 -3.03 25.96
C GLU A 140 5.82 -3.86 27.26
N ILE A 141 6.99 -4.30 27.71
CA ILE A 141 7.15 -5.01 28.99
C ILE A 141 6.71 -4.13 30.17
N GLY A 142 7.16 -2.87 30.21
CA GLY A 142 6.77 -1.94 31.28
C GLY A 142 5.28 -1.62 31.27
N LEU A 143 4.66 -1.55 30.08
CA LEU A 143 3.23 -1.30 29.92
C LEU A 143 2.39 -2.49 30.41
N ALA A 144 2.83 -3.72 30.14
CA ALA A 144 2.20 -4.92 30.68
C ALA A 144 2.20 -4.89 32.22
N ALA A 145 3.36 -4.66 32.84
CA ALA A 145 3.48 -4.51 34.29
C ALA A 145 2.59 -3.40 34.85
N TYR A 146 2.51 -2.24 34.16
CA TYR A 146 1.64 -1.14 34.56
C TYR A 146 0.16 -1.55 34.55
N ASN A 147 -0.29 -2.26 33.52
CA ASN A 147 -1.67 -2.72 33.38
C ASN A 147 -2.05 -3.70 34.50
N ASP A 148 -1.10 -4.54 34.92
CA ASP A 148 -1.27 -5.48 36.03
C ASP A 148 -1.08 -4.83 37.41
N LYS A 149 -0.86 -3.51 37.45
CA LYS A 149 -0.61 -2.70 38.66
C LYS A 149 0.66 -3.09 39.39
N ASP A 150 1.55 -3.82 38.72
CA ASP A 150 2.92 -4.01 39.16
C ASP A 150 3.74 -2.76 38.81
N TYR A 151 3.55 -1.74 39.64
CA TYR A 151 4.27 -0.49 39.47
C TYR A 151 5.78 -0.64 39.69
N TYR A 152 6.24 -1.73 40.31
CA TYR A 152 7.67 -1.98 40.52
C TYR A 152 8.36 -2.36 39.22
N HIS A 153 7.86 -3.39 38.56
CA HIS A 153 8.39 -3.78 37.25
C HIS A 153 8.13 -2.70 36.20
N SER A 154 6.97 -2.03 36.24
CA SER A 154 6.68 -0.88 35.37
C SER A 154 7.76 0.19 35.44
N ILE A 155 8.15 0.63 36.64
CA ILE A 155 9.20 1.66 36.81
C ILE A 155 10.52 1.19 36.21
N LEU A 156 10.95 -0.04 36.53
CA LEU A 156 12.24 -0.56 36.07
C LEU A 156 12.32 -0.59 34.54
N TRP A 157 11.29 -1.11 33.88
CA TRP A 157 11.25 -1.27 32.43
C TRP A 157 11.01 0.06 31.70
N MET A 158 10.21 0.98 32.27
CA MET A 158 10.03 2.33 31.71
C MET A 158 11.28 3.20 31.84
N GLU A 159 12.08 3.02 32.90
CA GLU A 159 13.38 3.68 33.02
C GLU A 159 14.36 3.20 31.95
N GLU A 160 14.45 1.88 31.74
CA GLU A 160 15.28 1.30 30.67
C GLU A 160 14.81 1.75 29.28
N ALA A 161 13.49 1.79 29.04
CA ALA A 161 12.93 2.30 27.79
C ALA A 161 13.31 3.77 27.55
N ASN A 162 13.22 4.63 28.57
CA ASN A 162 13.61 6.04 28.47
C ASN A 162 15.12 6.22 28.29
N GLU A 163 15.96 5.38 28.89
CA GLU A 163 17.41 5.38 28.64
C GLU A 163 17.72 5.02 27.18
N ARG A 164 17.06 4.00 26.64
CA ARG A 164 17.26 3.53 25.26
C ARG A 164 16.66 4.44 24.20
N TYR A 165 15.66 5.25 24.55
CA TYR A 165 14.95 6.18 23.66
C TYR A 165 15.88 7.02 22.79
N TYR A 166 16.89 7.65 23.39
CA TYR A 166 17.80 8.55 22.66
C TYR A 166 18.84 7.82 21.81
N SER A 167 19.05 6.53 22.06
CA SER A 167 20.03 5.73 21.32
C SER A 167 19.48 5.22 19.99
N GLN A 168 18.19 5.41 19.69
CA GLN A 168 17.50 4.81 18.55
C GLN A 168 16.77 5.87 17.73
N LYS A 169 17.09 5.95 16.43
CA LYS A 169 16.55 6.95 15.49
C LYS A 169 15.11 6.68 15.03
N GLU A 170 14.58 5.47 15.21
CA GLU A 170 13.31 5.02 14.62
C GLU A 170 12.21 4.73 15.66
N PHE A 171 12.42 5.12 16.92
CA PHE A 171 11.42 4.86 17.95
C PHE A 171 10.21 5.79 17.79
N THR A 172 9.08 5.22 17.36
CA THR A 172 7.87 5.96 16.96
C THR A 172 6.99 6.35 18.15
N GLN A 173 7.12 5.68 19.30
CA GLN A 173 6.31 6.01 20.47
C GLN A 173 6.73 7.37 21.04
N ASN A 174 5.73 8.13 21.49
CA ASN A 174 6.01 9.43 22.08
C ASN A 174 6.74 9.23 23.41
N LYS A 175 7.88 9.90 23.57
CA LYS A 175 8.61 10.00 24.84
C LYS A 175 7.69 10.40 26.00
N THR A 176 6.70 11.21 25.70
CA THR A 176 5.65 11.64 26.62
C THR A 176 4.92 10.45 27.24
N ASP A 177 4.65 9.38 26.49
CA ASP A 177 3.92 8.21 27.01
C ASP A 177 4.77 7.42 28.00
N ILE A 178 6.06 7.21 27.69
CA ILE A 178 7.01 6.57 28.62
C ILE A 178 7.08 7.36 29.93
N LEU A 179 7.27 8.69 29.84
CA LEU A 179 7.37 9.55 31.01
C LEU A 179 6.05 9.63 31.79
N ASN A 180 4.91 9.58 31.11
CA ASN A 180 3.60 9.59 31.76
C ASN A 180 3.40 8.33 32.60
N ILE A 181 3.62 7.15 32.02
CA ILE A 181 3.50 5.87 32.73
C ILE A 181 4.51 5.80 33.89
N LEU A 182 5.75 6.25 33.66
CA LEU A 182 6.78 6.29 34.69
C LEU A 182 6.37 7.23 35.86
N SER A 183 5.89 8.42 35.55
CA SER A 183 5.41 9.40 36.56
C SER A 183 4.28 8.82 37.41
N ILE A 184 3.26 8.22 36.76
CA ILE A 184 2.13 7.60 37.46
C ILE A 184 2.61 6.43 38.31
N SER A 185 3.47 5.56 37.78
CA SER A 185 3.97 4.40 38.51
C SER A 185 4.79 4.81 39.75
N LEU A 186 5.67 5.82 39.61
CA LEU A 186 6.41 6.41 40.73
C LEU A 186 5.49 7.00 41.79
N TYR A 187 4.44 7.72 41.37
CA TYR A 187 3.44 8.26 42.28
C TYR A 187 2.70 7.14 43.03
N LYS A 188 2.29 6.07 42.34
CA LYS A 188 1.59 4.92 42.94
C LYS A 188 2.46 4.15 43.93
N GLN A 189 3.78 4.15 43.77
CA GLN A 189 4.72 3.63 44.76
C GLN A 189 5.03 4.59 45.93
N GLY A 190 4.46 5.80 45.93
CA GLY A 190 4.74 6.81 46.96
C GLY A 190 6.06 7.57 46.75
N ASN A 191 6.72 7.42 45.60
CA ASN A 191 7.94 8.15 45.27
C ASN A 191 7.61 9.53 44.68
N LEU A 192 7.00 10.39 45.51
CA LEU A 192 6.48 11.70 45.11
C LEU A 192 7.56 12.61 44.52
N LYS A 193 8.77 12.60 45.08
CA LYS A 193 9.87 13.45 44.60
C LYS A 193 10.27 13.11 43.17
N ARG A 194 10.49 11.84 42.86
CA ARG A 194 10.83 11.41 41.50
C ARG A 194 9.65 11.63 40.54
N ALA A 195 8.42 11.33 40.98
CA ALA A 195 7.23 11.56 40.17
C ALA A 195 7.11 13.03 39.73
N LEU A 196 7.32 13.99 40.64
CA LEU A 196 7.32 15.41 40.32
C LEU A 196 8.40 15.78 39.30
N ILE A 197 9.64 15.30 39.49
CA ILE A 197 10.74 15.57 38.55
C ILE A 197 10.42 15.03 37.15
N ILE A 198 9.82 13.85 37.05
CA ILE A 198 9.42 13.27 35.75
C ILE A 198 8.27 14.07 35.14
N ASN A 199 7.31 14.51 35.96
CA ASN A 199 6.19 15.32 35.52
C ASN A 199 6.63 16.69 34.99
N ASP A 200 7.60 17.34 35.63
CA ASP A 200 8.18 18.62 35.16
C ASP A 200 8.83 18.44 33.78
N LYS A 201 9.60 17.36 33.59
CA LYS A 201 10.18 17.00 32.28
C LYS A 201 9.11 16.73 31.22
N LEU A 202 7.98 16.16 31.60
CA LEU A 202 6.86 15.90 30.69
C LEU A 202 6.25 17.21 30.21
N ILE A 203 6.07 18.18 31.11
CA ILE A 203 5.57 19.53 30.77
C ILE A 203 6.55 20.25 29.84
N GLU A 204 7.86 20.15 30.08
CA GLU A 204 8.89 20.73 29.22
C GLU A 204 8.86 20.19 27.78
N LEU A 205 8.48 18.92 27.58
CA LEU A 205 8.38 18.30 26.26
C LEU A 205 7.06 18.61 25.53
N GLY A 206 6.03 19.04 26.26
CA GLY A 206 4.72 19.39 25.71
C GLY A 206 4.59 20.85 25.27
N ASN A 207 5.57 21.70 25.60
CA ASN A 207 5.69 23.10 25.19
C ASN A 207 6.65 23.26 24.02
#